data_AF-A0A1I5YA55-F1
#
_entry.id   AF-A0A1I5YA55-F1
#
_cell.length_a   1.000
_cell.length_b   1.000
_cell.length_c   1.000
_cell.angle_alpha   90.00
_cell.angle_beta   90.00
_cell.angle_gamma   90.00
#
_symmetry.space_group_name_H-M   'P 1'
#
loop_
_entity.id
_entity.type
_entity.pdbx_description
1 polymer ?
#
loop_
_entity_poly.entity_id
_entity_poly.type
_entity_poly.pdbx_seq_one_letter_code
_entity_poly.pdbx_strand_id
1 'polypeptide(L)' 'MTKNMGTFDRAARIVVALILLYVAFGTSFAATGLLHWLAIGVAAVFVLTTLVGNCPLYSLVGIKTCRDC' A
#
# COMPACT_ATOMS: atom_id res chain seq x y z
N MET A 1 19.70 -6.63 3.64
CA MET A 1 18.55 -5.84 3.17
C MET A 1 17.97 -6.55 1.96
N THR A 2 16.98 -7.43 2.13
CA THR A 2 16.31 -8.08 1.01
C THR A 2 15.12 -7.22 0.58
N LYS A 3 15.40 -6.15 -0.16
CA LYS A 3 14.32 -5.39 -0.79
C LYS A 3 13.80 -6.21 -1.97
N ASN A 4 12.50 -6.41 -1.98
CA ASN A 4 11.83 -7.28 -2.95
C ASN A 4 10.97 -6.49 -3.95
N MET A 5 10.84 -5.20 -3.69
CA MET A 5 9.95 -4.28 -4.38
C MET A 5 10.75 -3.24 -5.16
N GLY A 6 10.51 -3.20 -6.46
CA GLY A 6 10.99 -2.12 -7.31
C GLY A 6 10.32 -0.77 -6.98
N THR A 7 10.93 0.32 -7.41
CA THR A 7 10.40 1.69 -7.27
C THR A 7 9.02 1.88 -7.87
N PHE A 8 8.71 1.17 -8.97
CA PHE A 8 7.40 1.20 -9.61
C PHE A 8 6.28 0.64 -8.71
N ASP A 9 6.48 -0.54 -8.11
CA ASP A 9 5.48 -1.15 -7.21
C ASP A 9 5.27 -0.30 -5.96
N ARG A 10 6.36 0.28 -5.45
CA ARG A 10 6.31 1.23 -4.33
C ARG A 10 5.49 2.47 -4.67
N ALA A 11 5.71 3.06 -5.84
CA ALA A 11 4.98 4.23 -6.31
C ALA A 11 3.49 3.93 -6.51
N ALA A 12 3.15 2.81 -7.17
CA ALA A 12 1.77 2.39 -7.39
C ALA A 12 1.00 2.24 -6.06
N ARG A 13 1.63 1.63 -5.05
CA ARG A 13 1.02 1.44 -3.73
C ARG A 13 0.83 2.74 -2.95
N ILE A 14 1.78 3.66 -3.05
CA ILE A 14 1.63 5.00 -2.47
C ILE A 14 0.46 5.72 -3.12
N VAL A 15 0.33 5.66 -4.45
CA VAL A 15 -0.80 6.26 -5.17
C VAL A 15 -2.13 5.66 -4.72
N VAL A 16 -2.24 4.33 -4.59
CA VAL A 16 -3.46 3.68 -4.09
C VAL A 16 -3.77 4.11 -2.65
N ALA A 17 -2.77 4.17 -1.76
CA ALA A 17 -2.97 4.61 -0.39
C ALA A 17 -3.48 6.06 -0.32
N LEU A 18 -2.93 6.96 -1.16
CA LEU A 18 -3.37 8.35 -1.24
C LEU A 18 -4.81 8.46 -1.76
N ILE A 19 -5.19 7.67 -2.76
CA ILE A 19 -6.58 7.64 -3.26
C ILE A 19 -7.53 7.15 -2.17
N LEU A 20 -7.18 6.10 -1.43
CA LEU A 20 -8.02 5.58 -0.34
C LEU A 20 -8.18 6.60 0.79
N LEU A 21 -7.12 7.31 1.17
CA LEU A 21 -7.20 8.39 2.15
C LEU A 21 -8.05 9.56 1.64
N TYR A 22 -7.91 9.94 0.37
CA TYR A 22 -8.77 10.95 -0.23
C TYR A 22 -10.24 10.54 -0.23
N VAL A 23 -10.56 9.28 -0.52
CA VAL A 23 -11.92 8.77 -0.45
C VAL A 23 -12.43 8.74 0.99
N ALA A 24 -11.60 8.35 1.96
CA ALA A 24 -11.97 8.28 3.36
C ALA A 24 -12.22 9.66 4.00
N PHE A 25 -11.42 10.67 3.68
CA PHE A 25 -11.45 11.98 4.35
C PHE A 25 -11.94 13.13 3.46
N GLY A 26 -11.75 13.04 2.14
CA GLY A 26 -12.09 14.08 1.17
C GLY A 26 -13.44 13.89 0.48
N THR A 27 -14.13 12.77 0.73
CA THR A 27 -15.45 12.49 0.14
C THR A 27 -16.45 12.04 1.19
N SER A 28 -17.74 12.28 0.96
CA SER A 28 -18.83 11.77 1.80
C SER A 28 -19.07 10.27 1.63
N PHE A 29 -18.53 9.65 0.57
CA PHE A 29 -18.75 8.25 0.21
C PHE A 29 -18.22 7.27 1.28
N ALA A 30 -17.05 7.54 1.84
CA ALA A 30 -16.45 6.75 2.90
C ALA A 30 -16.16 7.60 4.14
N ALA A 31 -16.96 8.64 4.40
CA ALA A 31 -16.75 9.55 5.53
C ALA A 31 -17.11 8.93 6.89
N THR A 32 -17.98 7.92 6.94
CA THR A 32 -18.43 7.31 8.21
C THR A 32 -18.67 5.80 8.06
N GLY A 33 -18.76 5.11 9.20
CA GLY A 33 -19.09 3.68 9.25
C GLY A 33 -17.95 2.75 8.84
N LEU A 34 -18.32 1.51 8.48
CA LEU A 34 -17.36 0.42 8.22
C LEU A 34 -16.41 0.74 7.04
N LEU A 35 -16.93 1.38 6.00
CA LEU A 35 -16.17 1.73 4.79
C LEU A 35 -15.02 2.70 5.08
N HIS A 36 -15.21 3.65 5.98
CA HIS A 36 -14.16 4.60 6.40
C HIS A 36 -12.97 3.86 7.03
N TRP A 37 -13.26 3.02 8.02
CA TRP A 37 -12.24 2.26 8.74
C TRP A 37 -11.54 1.21 7.86
N LEU A 38 -12.28 0.58 6.94
CA LEU A 38 -11.68 -0.32 5.95
C LEU A 38 -10.73 0.42 5.01
N ALA A 39 -11.14 1.58 4.47
CA ALA A 39 -10.29 2.38 3.59
C ALA A 39 -8.99 2.81 4.29
N ILE A 40 -9.08 3.26 5.55
CA ILE A 40 -7.91 3.62 6.37
C ILE A 40 -7.03 2.41 6.64
N GLY A 41 -7.62 1.27 7.03
CA GLY A 41 -6.87 0.05 7.31
C GLY A 41 -6.08 -0.44 6.10
N VAL A 42 -6.71 -0.47 4.93
CA VAL A 42 -6.06 -0.85 3.67
C VAL A 42 -4.96 0.15 3.31
N ALA A 43 -5.21 1.46 3.41
CA ALA A 43 -4.20 2.48 3.16
C ALA A 43 -2.99 2.34 4.09
N ALA A 44 -3.21 2.09 5.39
CA ALA A 44 -2.14 1.89 6.37
C ALA A 44 -1.27 0.68 6.03
N VAL A 45 -1.86 -0.45 5.63
CA VAL A 45 -1.12 -1.64 5.18
C VAL A 45 -0.28 -1.32 3.94
N PHE A 46 -0.84 -0.60 2.96
CA PHE A 46 -0.07 -0.19 1.78
C PHE A 46 1.11 0.72 2.15
N VAL A 47 0.92 1.71 3.02
CA VAL A 47 2.01 2.57 3.50
C VAL A 47 3.08 1.75 4.22
N LEU A 48 2.71 0.91 5.19
CA LEU A 48 3.66 0.09 5.94
C LEU A 48 4.47 -0.84 5.03
N THR A 49 3.81 -1.51 4.08
CA THR A 49 4.51 -2.37 3.11
C THR A 49 5.49 -1.60 2.22
N THR A 50 5.16 -0.36 1.85
CA THR A 50 6.08 0.51 1.09
C THR A 50 7.24 1.06 1.91
N LEU A 51 7.08 1.26 3.23
CA LEU A 51 8.15 1.71 4.12
C LEU A 51 9.18 0.62 4.37
N VAL A 52 8.71 -0.61 4.60
CA VAL A 52 9.59 -1.77 4.81
C VAL A 52 10.35 -2.12 3.51
N GLY A 53 9.84 -1.75 2.33
CA GLY A 53 10.47 -2.03 1.04
C GLY A 53 10.54 -3.52 0.71
N ASN A 54 9.83 -4.33 1.48
CA ASN A 54 9.66 -5.76 1.28
C ASN A 54 8.17 -6.08 1.46
N CYS A 55 7.52 -6.51 0.38
CA CYS A 55 6.15 -7.00 0.49
C CYS A 55 6.21 -8.45 0.98
N PRO A 56 5.65 -8.78 2.17
CA PRO A 56 5.71 -10.14 2.72
C PRO A 56 5.06 -11.16 1.79
N LEU A 57 4.01 -10.76 1.05
CA LEU A 57 3.38 -11.62 0.05
C LEU A 57 4.35 -12.00 -1.08
N TYR A 58 5.16 -11.05 -1.56
CA TYR A 58 6.14 -11.33 -2.61
C TYR A 58 7.32 -12.14 -2.06
N SER A 59 7.65 -11.95 -0.78
CA SER A 59 8.64 -12.77 -0.08
C SER A 59 8.14 -14.21 0.13
N LEU A 60 6.84 -14.42 0.37
CA LEU A 60 6.20 -15.72 0.50
C LEU A 60 6.11 -16.45 -0.85
N VAL A 61 5.84 -15.73 -1.94
CA VAL A 61 5.74 -16.30 -3.30
C VAL A 61 7.10 -16.33 -4.03
N GLY A 62 8.16 -15.75 -3.46
CA GLY A 62 9.51 -15.73 -4.04
C GLY A 62 9.69 -14.81 -5.24
N ILE A 63 8.76 -13.89 -5.49
CA ILE A 63 8.79 -12.96 -6.63
C ILE A 63 9.58 -11.72 -6.26
N LYS A 64 10.58 -11.36 -7.08
CA LYS A 64 11.28 -10.07 -7.01
C LYS A 64 10.88 -9.17 -8.17
N THR A 65 10.19 -8.07 -7.86
CA THR A 65 9.92 -7.01 -8.86
C THR A 65 11.06 -5.99 -8.92
N CYS A 66 11.99 -6.07 -7.99
CA CYS A 66 13.23 -5.34 -8.04
C CYS A 66 14.31 -6.14 -8.77
N ARG A 67 14.89 -5.58 -9.82
CA ARG A 67 16.04 -6.16 -10.54
C ARG A 67 17.38 -5.89 -9.84
N ASP A 68 17.54 -4.74 -9.18
CA ASP A 68 18.82 -4.28 -8.59
C ASP A 68 18.70 -3.77 -7.13
N CYS A 69 18.10 -4.58 -6.26
CA CYS A 69 18.01 -4.34 -4.81
C CYS A 69 19.12 -5.08 -4.05
#